data_AF-A0A515DGY2-F1
#
_entry.id   AF-A0A515DGY2-F1
#
_cell.length_a   1.000
_cell.length_b   1.000
_cell.length_c   1.000
_cell.angle_alpha   90.00
_cell.angle_beta   90.00
_cell.angle_gamma   90.00
#
_symmetry.space_group_name_H-M   'P 1'
#
loop_
_entity.id
_entity.type
_entity.pdbx_description
1 polymer ?
#
loop_
_entity_poly.entity_id
_entity_poly.type
_entity_poly.pdbx_seq_one_letter_code
_entity_poly.pdbx_strand_id
1 'polypeptide(L)' 'MASHRGGDLTITDTKLSGVTADNSANQVVTGTNAIGGGSFSNLSGIPVVIQNTGANVLIQNAVTLNLQMK' A
#
# COMPACT_ATOMS: atom_id res chain seq x y z
N MET A 1 31.32 25.34 -15.72
CA MET A 1 29.87 25.60 -15.55
C MET A 1 29.45 25.09 -14.18
N ALA A 2 28.62 25.86 -13.50
CA ALA A 2 28.51 25.94 -12.05
C ALA A 2 27.99 24.70 -11.33
N SER A 3 28.68 24.38 -10.24
CA SER A 3 28.16 23.95 -8.93
C SER A 3 26.64 23.77 -8.84
N HIS A 4 26.19 22.51 -8.86
CA HIS A 4 24.92 22.14 -8.25
C HIS A 4 25.18 21.99 -6.76
N ARG A 5 24.76 23.02 -6.03
CA ARG A 5 24.91 23.19 -4.60
C ARG A 5 24.07 22.16 -3.86
N GLY A 6 24.74 21.23 -3.17
CA GLY A 6 24.56 21.04 -1.73
C GLY A 6 23.16 20.71 -1.21
N GLY A 7 22.41 19.87 -1.90
CA GLY A 7 21.28 19.14 -1.31
C GLY A 7 21.34 17.69 -1.80
N ASP A 8 21.22 16.72 -0.89
CA ASP A 8 21.06 15.32 -1.25
C ASP A 8 19.81 15.18 -2.14
N LEU A 9 20.00 14.90 -3.42
CA LEU A 9 18.89 14.79 -4.36
C LEU A 9 18.29 13.38 -4.22
N THR A 10 17.36 13.23 -3.28
CA THR A 10 16.56 12.00 -3.15
C THR A 10 15.42 12.01 -4.17
N ILE A 11 15.58 11.29 -5.29
CA ILE A 11 14.49 11.03 -6.24
C ILE A 11 13.84 9.70 -5.86
N THR A 12 12.54 9.71 -5.60
CA THR A 12 11.78 8.49 -5.31
C THR A 12 10.62 8.32 -6.28
N ASP A 13 10.69 7.28 -7.09
CA ASP A 13 9.62 6.88 -8.02
C ASP A 13 8.88 5.68 -7.44
N THR A 14 7.56 5.71 -7.44
CA THR A 14 6.72 4.62 -6.96
C THR A 14 5.62 4.36 -7.99
N LYS A 15 5.91 3.45 -8.90
CA LYS A 15 5.02 3.08 -9.99
C LYS A 15 4.29 1.77 -9.69
N LEU A 16 2.98 1.86 -9.51
CA LEU A 16 2.09 0.71 -9.34
C LEU A 16 1.23 0.58 -10.58
N SER A 17 1.32 -0.58 -11.23
CA SER A 17 0.51 -0.93 -12.40
C SER A 17 -0.02 -2.34 -12.25
N GLY A 18 -1.31 -2.52 -12.50
CA GLY A 18 -1.95 -3.82 -12.48
C GLY A 18 -3.30 -3.78 -13.16
N VAL A 19 -3.74 -4.91 -13.66
CA VAL A 19 -4.99 -5.09 -14.40
C VAL A 19 -5.68 -6.34 -13.86
N THR A 20 -6.99 -6.25 -13.65
CA THR A 20 -7.88 -7.41 -13.45
C THR A 20 -8.67 -7.64 -14.72
N ALA A 21 -8.11 -8.40 -15.67
CA ALA A 21 -8.76 -8.70 -16.94
C ALA A 21 -9.26 -10.15 -16.97
N ASP A 22 -10.33 -10.40 -17.72
CA ASP A 22 -10.91 -11.72 -17.98
C ASP A 22 -11.36 -12.51 -16.73
N ASN A 23 -11.67 -11.80 -15.65
CA ASN A 23 -12.12 -12.41 -14.41
C ASN A 23 -13.60 -12.82 -14.49
N SER A 24 -13.89 -14.11 -14.27
CA SER A 24 -15.25 -14.65 -14.13
C SER A 24 -15.44 -15.25 -12.73
N ALA A 25 -16.47 -14.80 -12.02
CA ALA A 25 -16.80 -15.26 -10.67
C ALA A 25 -18.25 -15.78 -10.66
N ASN A 26 -18.43 -17.09 -10.49
CA ASN A 26 -19.74 -17.72 -10.39
C ASN A 26 -19.86 -18.49 -9.07
N GLN A 27 -21.02 -18.44 -8.42
CA GLN A 27 -21.27 -19.02 -7.08
C GLN A 27 -20.30 -18.53 -5.98
N VAL A 28 -19.90 -17.26 -6.02
CA VAL A 28 -18.96 -16.70 -5.02
C VAL A 28 -19.71 -16.30 -3.75
N VAL A 29 -19.47 -17.04 -2.68
CA VAL A 29 -19.80 -16.63 -1.32
C VAL A 29 -18.61 -15.86 -0.76
N THR A 30 -18.79 -14.57 -0.51
CA THR A 30 -17.76 -13.70 0.08
C THR A 30 -17.86 -13.69 1.61
N GLY A 31 -16.72 -13.52 2.28
CA GLY A 31 -16.65 -13.42 3.74
C GLY A 31 -16.83 -11.99 4.27
N THR A 32 -16.71 -11.83 5.60
CA THR A 32 -16.61 -10.52 6.25
C THR A 32 -15.15 -10.19 6.56
N ASN A 33 -14.77 -8.91 6.40
CA ASN A 33 -13.49 -8.40 6.88
C ASN A 33 -13.73 -7.69 8.21
N ALA A 34 -13.85 -8.44 9.29
CA ALA A 34 -14.13 -7.86 10.60
C ALA A 34 -12.83 -7.50 11.33
N ILE A 35 -12.58 -6.20 11.49
CA ILE A 35 -11.56 -5.66 12.39
C ILE A 35 -12.30 -5.19 13.65
N GLY A 36 -12.17 -5.96 14.73
CA GLY A 36 -12.90 -5.75 15.99
C GLY A 36 -12.23 -4.77 16.95
N GLY A 37 -12.90 -4.49 18.08
CA GLY A 37 -12.38 -3.60 19.12
C GLY A 37 -11.00 -4.03 19.62
N GLY A 38 -10.06 -3.08 19.68
CA GLY A 38 -8.68 -3.35 20.13
C GLY A 38 -7.74 -3.92 19.07
N SER A 39 -8.19 -4.17 17.83
CA SER A 39 -7.34 -4.75 16.76
C SER A 39 -6.06 -3.97 16.48
N PHE A 40 -6.05 -2.68 16.84
CA PHE A 40 -4.92 -1.77 16.66
C PHE A 40 -4.51 -1.06 17.96
N SER A 41 -4.95 -1.56 19.12
CA SER A 41 -4.54 -0.98 20.40
C SER A 41 -3.02 -1.08 20.55
N ASN A 42 -2.38 0.00 20.97
CA ASN A 42 -0.92 0.09 21.17
C ASN A 42 -0.06 -0.02 19.89
N LEU A 43 -0.64 0.16 18.70
CA LEU A 43 0.19 0.24 17.49
C LEU A 43 1.05 1.51 17.47
N SER A 44 2.33 1.33 17.14
CA SER A 44 3.30 2.40 16.93
C SER A 44 4.02 2.15 15.61
N GLY A 45 4.34 3.20 14.85
CA GLY A 45 4.85 3.10 13.47
C GLY A 45 3.77 3.38 12.41
N ILE A 46 3.93 2.80 11.22
CA ILE A 46 3.03 3.02 10.06
C ILE A 46 2.27 1.73 9.76
N PRO A 47 1.12 1.47 10.40
CA PRO A 47 0.34 0.29 10.11
C PRO A 47 -0.39 0.43 8.77
N VAL A 48 -0.32 -0.60 7.94
CA VAL A 48 -1.08 -0.68 6.69
C VAL A 48 -1.96 -1.91 6.74
N VAL A 49 -3.27 -1.70 6.58
CA VAL A 49 -4.24 -2.79 6.60
C VAL A 49 -5.12 -2.71 5.37
N ILE A 50 -5.16 -3.82 4.65
CA ILE A 50 -6.00 -3.95 3.47
C ILE A 50 -6.84 -5.21 3.62
N GLN A 51 -8.13 -5.04 3.47
CA GLN A 51 -9.14 -6.05 3.71
C GLN A 51 -9.98 -6.19 2.45
N ASN A 52 -9.94 -7.37 1.82
CA ASN A 52 -10.79 -7.67 0.68
C ASN A 52 -11.43 -9.04 0.83
N THR A 53 -12.75 -9.08 0.76
CA THR A 53 -13.53 -10.33 0.80
C THR A 53 -14.16 -10.68 -0.53
N GLY A 54 -13.93 -9.89 -1.58
CA GLY A 54 -14.45 -10.16 -2.92
C GLY A 54 -13.58 -11.10 -3.75
N ALA A 55 -14.19 -11.74 -4.76
CA ALA A 55 -13.46 -12.30 -5.90
C ALA A 55 -13.07 -11.18 -6.88
N ASN A 56 -12.08 -11.44 -7.74
CA ASN A 56 -11.67 -10.54 -8.82
C ASN A 56 -11.02 -9.23 -8.35
N VAL A 57 -10.31 -9.23 -7.23
CA VAL A 57 -9.75 -8.01 -6.65
C VAL A 57 -8.24 -7.93 -6.86
N LEU A 58 -7.82 -6.82 -7.44
CA LEU A 58 -6.43 -6.38 -7.45
C LEU A 58 -6.24 -5.33 -6.37
N ILE A 59 -5.30 -5.61 -5.47
CA ILE A 59 -4.88 -4.69 -4.42
C ILE A 59 -3.49 -4.18 -4.79
N GLN A 60 -3.35 -2.87 -4.91
CA GLN A 60 -2.08 -2.20 -5.15
C GLN A 60 -1.86 -1.19 -4.04
N ASN A 61 -0.91 -1.47 -3.15
CA ASN A 61 -0.52 -0.58 -2.08
C ASN A 61 0.99 -0.48 -2.01
N ALA A 62 1.50 0.75 -1.92
CA ALA A 62 2.91 1.01 -1.68
C ALA A 62 3.08 2.13 -0.66
N VAL A 63 4.02 1.92 0.25
CA VAL A 63 4.47 2.93 1.20
C VAL A 63 5.91 3.27 0.86
N THR A 64 6.13 4.54 0.57
CA THR A 64 7.44 5.07 0.22
C THR A 64 7.92 5.97 1.36
N LEU A 65 9.01 5.57 2.01
CA LEU A 65 9.58 6.30 3.15
C LEU A 65 10.98 6.79 2.81
N ASN A 66 11.13 8.12 2.76
CA ASN A 66 12.43 8.78 2.68
C ASN A 66 12.79 9.30 4.07
N LEU A 67 13.84 8.74 4.69
CA LEU A 67 14.25 9.09 6.03
C LEU A 67 15.68 9.65 6.01
N GLN A 68 15.85 10.85 6.57
CA GLN A 68 17.14 11.44 6.86
C GLN A 68 17.27 11.58 8.38
N MET A 69 18.25 10.90 8.97
CA MET A 69 18.53 10.97 10.40
C MET A 69 19.77 11.85 10.61
N LYS A 70 19.76 12.67 11.67
CA LYS A 70 20.90 13.51 12.06
C LYS A 70 21.91 12.71 12.88
#